data_AF-A0A529X3T9-F1
#
_entry.id   AF-A0A529X3T9-F1
#
_cell.length_a   1.000
_cell.length_b   1.000
_cell.length_c   1.000
_cell.angle_alpha   90.00
_cell.angle_beta   90.00
_cell.angle_gamma   90.00
#
_symmetry.space_group_name_H-M   'P 1'
#
loop_
_entity.id
_entity.type
_entity.pdbx_description
1 polymer ?
#
loop_
_entity_poly.entity_id
_entity_poly.type
_entity_poly.pdbx_seq_one_letter_code
_entity_poly.pdbx_strand_id
1 'polypeptide(L)'
;MNQNLRNSFGRRIPDARTPPASSTADTILPAEVTDQQQTKERAEALGFIICRLDELRQMAASHGLQTLGCLLDVAFTESCDAIRRERSSAQAEQTPR
;
A
#
# COMPACT_ATOMS: atom_id res chain seq x y z
N MET A 1 -24.23 -40.46 12.04
CA MET A 1 -25.35 -39.77 11.37
C MET A 1 -25.98 -38.82 12.38
N ASN A 2 -25.51 -37.56 12.45
CA ASN A 2 -26.00 -36.56 13.40
C ASN A 2 -27.00 -35.64 12.69
N GLN A 3 -28.29 -35.84 12.99
CA GLN A 3 -29.38 -35.09 12.37
C GLN A 3 -29.51 -33.73 13.06
N ASN A 4 -29.18 -32.65 12.34
CA ASN A 4 -29.50 -31.29 12.79
C ASN A 4 -31.01 -31.06 12.62
N LEU A 5 -31.79 -31.04 13.72
CA LEU A 5 -33.18 -30.61 13.69
C LEU A 5 -33.25 -29.10 13.40
N ARG A 6 -33.72 -28.75 12.20
CA ARG A 6 -34.10 -27.39 11.82
C ARG A 6 -35.63 -27.28 11.84
N ASN A 7 -36.16 -26.15 12.33
CA ASN A 7 -37.58 -25.86 12.21
C ASN A 7 -37.90 -25.31 10.79
N SER A 8 -39.18 -25.28 10.45
CA SER A 8 -39.71 -24.91 9.12
C SER A 8 -39.45 -23.46 8.70
N PHE A 9 -38.91 -22.62 9.59
CA PHE A 9 -38.47 -21.25 9.31
C PHE A 9 -36.94 -21.13 9.21
N GLY A 10 -36.21 -22.25 9.18
CA GLY A 10 -34.77 -22.29 8.93
C GLY A 10 -33.89 -21.81 10.09
N ARG A 11 -34.44 -21.59 11.29
CA ARG A 11 -33.64 -21.20 12.47
C ARG A 11 -33.12 -22.43 13.20
N ARG A 12 -31.86 -22.38 13.62
CA ARG A 12 -31.23 -23.42 14.47
C ARG A 12 -31.79 -23.32 15.88
N ILE A 13 -32.17 -24.47 16.45
CA ILE A 13 -32.55 -24.58 17.87
C ILE A 13 -31.25 -24.52 18.69
N PRO A 14 -31.07 -23.56 19.61
CA PRO A 14 -29.88 -23.51 20.46
C PRO A 14 -29.97 -24.63 21.49
N ASP A 15 -29.04 -25.58 21.44
CA ASP A 15 -28.90 -26.57 22.50
C ASP A 15 -28.31 -25.90 23.74
N ALA A 16 -28.98 -26.09 24.88
CA ALA A 16 -28.67 -25.43 26.13
C ALA A 16 -27.92 -26.39 27.06
N ARG A 17 -26.58 -26.34 27.09
CA ARG A 17 -25.81 -26.67 28.32
C ARG A 17 -24.31 -26.32 28.28
N THR A 18 -24.03 -25.21 28.95
CA THR A 18 -22.92 -24.93 29.90
C THR A 18 -21.44 -24.79 29.42
N PRO A 19 -20.72 -23.71 29.83
CA PRO A 19 -19.37 -23.29 29.41
C PRO A 19 -18.31 -23.62 30.50
N PRO A 20 -17.15 -22.93 30.64
CA PRO A 20 -16.17 -22.35 29.70
C PRO A 20 -14.73 -22.92 29.91
N ALA A 21 -13.80 -22.69 28.98
CA ALA A 21 -12.38 -22.60 29.33
C ALA A 21 -11.61 -21.72 28.32
N SER A 22 -10.86 -20.78 28.90
CA SER A 22 -9.97 -19.80 28.29
C SER A 22 -8.88 -20.43 27.43
N SER A 23 -8.60 -19.83 26.27
CA SER A 23 -7.23 -19.84 25.71
C SER A 23 -7.05 -18.65 24.78
N THR A 24 -6.32 -17.66 25.29
CA THR A 24 -5.51 -16.70 24.55
C THR A 24 -4.89 -17.32 23.30
N ALA A 25 -5.22 -16.76 22.15
CA ALA A 25 -4.42 -16.88 20.94
C ALA A 25 -4.21 -15.46 20.42
N ASP A 26 -2.97 -15.02 20.52
CA ASP A 26 -2.47 -13.70 20.23
C ASP A 26 -2.95 -13.19 18.86
N THR A 27 -3.74 -12.12 18.87
CA THR A 27 -3.82 -11.24 17.71
C THR A 27 -2.85 -10.08 17.98
N ILE A 28 -1.55 -10.35 17.84
CA ILE A 28 -0.58 -9.28 17.65
C ILE A 28 -0.38 -9.17 16.14
N LEU A 29 -1.15 -8.26 15.55
CA LEU A 29 -0.91 -7.75 14.20
C LEU A 29 0.50 -7.16 14.17
N PRO A 30 1.40 -7.56 13.25
CA PRO A 30 2.56 -6.76 12.94
C PRO A 30 2.09 -5.68 11.95
N ALA A 31 1.40 -4.66 12.45
CA ALA A 31 0.92 -3.57 11.63
C ALA A 31 1.36 -2.22 12.20
N GLU A 32 2.66 -2.11 12.45
CA GLU A 32 3.31 -0.82 12.50
C GLU A 32 4.58 -0.93 11.66
N VAL A 33 4.39 -1.09 10.34
CA VAL A 33 5.44 -0.64 9.42
C VAL A 33 5.53 0.85 9.69
N THR A 34 6.53 1.25 10.48
CA THR A 34 6.75 2.64 10.87
C THR A 34 6.62 3.53 9.64
N ASP A 35 5.88 4.65 9.75
CA ASP A 35 5.64 5.58 8.63
C ASP A 35 6.94 5.99 7.90
N GLN A 36 8.06 5.98 8.62
CA GLN A 36 9.40 6.22 8.08
C GLN A 36 9.86 5.16 7.06
N GLN A 37 9.62 3.88 7.34
CA GLN A 37 9.95 2.78 6.42
C GLN A 37 9.07 2.85 5.16
N GLN A 38 7.79 3.17 5.34
CA GLN A 38 6.87 3.38 4.21
C GLN A 38 7.30 4.58 3.34
N THR A 39 7.71 5.69 3.96
CA THR A 39 8.20 6.89 3.27
C THR A 39 9.48 6.59 2.48
N LYS A 40 10.38 5.77 3.06
CA LYS A 40 11.60 5.33 2.38
C LYS A 40 11.28 4.48 1.15
N GLU A 41 10.41 3.48 1.27
CA GLU A 41 9.98 2.62 0.17
C GLU A 41 9.30 3.42 -0.95
N ARG A 42 8.48 4.42 -0.61
CA ARG A 42 7.89 5.35 -1.58
C ARG A 42 8.94 6.16 -2.31
N ALA A 43 9.93 6.70 -1.61
CA ALA A 43 11.02 7.45 -2.24
C ALA A 43 11.85 6.58 -3.19
N GLU A 44 12.09 5.31 -2.84
CA GLU A 44 12.76 4.34 -3.72
C GLU A 44 11.92 4.03 -4.96
N ALA A 45 10.61 3.78 -4.80
CA ALA A 45 9.69 3.54 -5.91
C ALA A 45 9.61 4.76 -6.86
N LEU A 46 9.55 5.98 -6.31
CA LEU A 46 9.57 7.21 -7.11
C LEU A 46 10.89 7.34 -7.88
N GLY A 47 12.03 6.98 -7.28
CA GLY A 47 13.31 6.95 -7.97
C GLY A 47 13.30 6.00 -9.17
N PHE A 48 12.76 4.80 -9.00
CA PHE A 48 12.61 3.84 -10.10
C PHE A 48 11.72 4.37 -11.23
N ILE A 49 10.58 4.98 -10.89
CA ILE A 49 9.65 5.58 -11.85
C ILE A 49 10.34 6.70 -12.64
N ILE A 50 11.09 7.58 -11.98
CA ILE A 50 11.82 8.68 -12.63
C ILE A 50 12.80 8.13 -13.68
N CYS A 51 13.55 7.07 -13.37
CA CYS A 51 14.45 6.44 -14.34
C CYS A 51 13.69 5.91 -15.56
N ARG A 52 12.54 5.25 -15.38
CA ARG A 52 11.74 4.74 -16.51
C ARG A 52 11.10 5.84 -17.33
N LEU A 53 10.69 6.94 -16.71
CA LEU A 53 10.19 8.11 -17.42
C LEU A 53 11.28 8.71 -18.30
N ASP A 54 12.53 8.79 -17.83
CA ASP A 54 13.65 9.29 -18.64
C ASP A 54 13.91 8.43 -19.88
N GLU A 55 13.95 7.11 -19.71
CA GLU A 55 14.09 6.17 -20.84
C GLU A 55 12.96 6.33 -21.87
N LEU A 56 11.71 6.46 -21.40
CA LEU A 56 10.55 6.67 -22.26
C LEU A 56 10.61 8.01 -23.00
N ARG A 57 11.12 9.08 -22.37
CA ARG A 57 11.31 10.39 -23.00
C ARG A 57 12.31 10.30 -24.14
N GLN A 58 13.45 9.64 -23.89
CA GLN A 58 14.48 9.43 -24.91
C GLN A 58 13.93 8.59 -26.08
N MET A 59 13.13 7.56 -25.79
CA MET A 59 12.48 6.74 -26.81
C MET A 59 11.42 7.50 -27.62
N ALA A 60 10.62 8.35 -26.97
CA ALA A 60 9.65 9.20 -27.66
C ALA A 60 10.37 10.18 -28.59
N ALA A 61 11.48 10.78 -28.14
CA ALA A 61 12.30 11.67 -28.95
C ALA A 61 12.90 10.95 -30.17
N SER A 62 13.42 9.72 -30.01
CA SER A 62 14.01 8.96 -31.13
C SER A 62 13.01 8.56 -32.21
N HIS A 63 11.71 8.54 -31.89
CA HIS A 63 10.63 8.21 -32.82
C HIS A 63 9.82 9.44 -33.27
N GLY A 64 10.25 10.66 -32.92
CA GLY A 64 9.55 11.90 -33.30
C GLY A 64 8.17 12.07 -32.65
N LEU A 65 7.90 11.40 -31.53
CA LEU A 65 6.61 11.45 -30.84
C LEU A 65 6.51 12.70 -29.94
N GLN A 66 6.55 13.91 -30.52
CA GLN A 66 6.63 15.17 -29.77
C GLN A 66 5.55 15.33 -28.69
N THR A 67 4.28 15.10 -29.03
CA THR A 67 3.18 15.27 -28.06
C THR A 67 3.33 14.32 -26.87
N LEU A 68 3.70 13.06 -27.12
CA LEU A 68 3.96 12.10 -26.05
C LEU A 68 5.19 12.51 -25.22
N GLY A 69 6.26 12.96 -25.87
CA GLY A 69 7.45 13.51 -25.21
C GLY A 69 7.11 14.64 -24.24
N CYS A 70 6.27 15.58 -24.65
CA CYS A 70 5.82 16.69 -23.79
C CYS A 70 5.05 16.18 -22.55
N LEU A 71 4.18 15.18 -22.71
CA LEU A 71 3.45 14.59 -21.57
C LEU A 71 4.41 13.86 -20.62
N LEU A 72 5.41 13.16 -21.16
CA LEU A 72 6.43 12.48 -20.38
C LEU A 72 7.36 13.47 -19.65
N ASP A 73 7.68 14.61 -20.25
CA ASP A 73 8.44 15.70 -19.61
C ASP A 73 7.71 16.25 -18.38
N VAL A 74 6.40 16.48 -18.48
CA VAL A 74 5.57 16.92 -17.36
C VAL A 74 5.52 15.86 -16.27
N ALA A 75 5.26 14.59 -16.64
CA ALA A 75 5.23 13.49 -15.68
C ALA A 75 6.57 13.30 -14.95
N PHE A 76 7.69 13.45 -15.67
CA PHE A 76 9.04 13.38 -15.11
C PHE A 76 9.27 14.51 -14.10
N THR A 77 8.92 15.75 -14.47
CA THR A 77 9.08 16.93 -13.61
C THR A 77 8.28 16.79 -12.32
N GLU A 78 7.00 16.41 -12.43
CA GLU A 78 6.14 16.17 -11.26
C GLU A 78 6.65 15.04 -10.37
N SER A 79 7.22 13.98 -10.97
CA SER A 79 7.82 12.87 -10.20
C SER A 79 9.08 13.32 -9.45
N CYS A 80 9.92 14.15 -10.07
CA CYS A 80 11.07 14.78 -9.39
C CYS A 80 10.62 15.67 -8.23
N ASP A 81 9.51 16.38 -8.38
CA ASP A 81 8.92 17.15 -7.29
C ASP A 81 8.36 16.26 -6.18
N ALA A 82 7.68 15.17 -6.54
CA ALA A 82 7.14 14.21 -5.58
C ALA A 82 8.25 13.59 -4.72
N ILE A 83 9.37 13.15 -5.31
CA ILE A 83 10.48 12.55 -4.55
C ILE A 83 11.18 13.57 -3.65
N ARG A 84 11.26 14.85 -4.07
CA ARG A 84 11.79 15.94 -3.22
C ARG A 84 10.91 16.13 -1.98
N ARG A 85 9.59 16.15 -2.16
CA ARG A 85 8.63 16.25 -1.04
C ARG A 85 8.72 15.04 -0.11
N GLU A 86 8.72 13.83 -0.66
CA GLU A 86 8.78 12.59 0.14
C GLU A 86 10.05 12.53 0.99
N ARG A 87 11.20 12.88 0.41
CA ARG A 87 12.48 12.95 1.14
C ARG A 87 12.50 14.05 2.20
N SER A 88 11.85 15.18 1.95
CA SER A 88 11.76 16.26 2.93
C SER A 88 10.90 15.86 4.13
N SER A 89 9.77 15.19 3.89
CA SER A 89 8.93 14.61 4.96
C SER A 89 9.70 13.58 5.78
N ALA A 90 10.48 12.70 5.12
CA ALA A 90 11.30 11.71 5.81
C ALA A 90 12.37 12.31 6.72
N GLN A 91 12.89 13.52 6.40
CA GLN A 91 13.88 14.22 7.21
C GLN A 91 13.25 15.00 8.37
N ALA A 92 12.06 15.57 8.19
CA ALA A 92 11.33 16.26 9.24
C ALA A 92 11.00 15.33 10.43
N GLU A 93 10.61 14.09 10.16
CA GLU A 93 10.34 13.05 11.16
C GLU A 93 11.60 12.58 11.93
N GLN A 94 12.81 12.82 11.38
CA GLN A 94 14.07 12.39 12.00
C GLN A 94 14.68 13.41 12.96
N THR A 95 14.05 14.57 13.14
CA THR A 95 14.53 15.61 14.05
C THR A 95 13.67 15.62 15.32
N PRO A 96 13.93 14.77 16.33
CA PRO A 96 13.24 14.88 17.62
C PRO A 96 13.69 16.18 18.29
N ARG A 97 12.72 16.98 18.72
CA ARG A 97 12.95 18.10 19.66
C ARG A 97 13.23 17.59 21.06
#